data_AF-A0A2P9CHD6-F1
#
_entry.id   AF-A0A2P9CHD6-F1
#
_cell.length_a   1.000
_cell.length_b   1.000
_cell.length_c   1.000
_cell.angle_alpha   90.00
_cell.angle_beta   90.00
_cell.angle_gamma   90.00
#
_symmetry.space_group_name_H-M   'P 1'
#
loop_
_entity.id
_entity.type
_entity.pdbx_description
1 polymer ?
#
loop_
_entity_poly.entity_id
_entity_poly.type
_entity_poly.pdbx_seq_one_letter_code
_entity_poly.pdbx_strand_id
1 'polypeptide(L)'
;MRILKVLTLLVFLLCINIFSPCYTKNGFLSKIKDRFTMFEKKMKNKDNKKKILISASIIGLAILTNLLAGVVYYNFRKNQRNEVPELPQEESRRRAKATKEIIDEINIKSEKQMARNFRMGNEIIPRLKEVMTSIENEGKKKKLDLTKDDIADMSYFVFKNLFHISETWKKNPTLIPID
;
A
#
# COMPACT_ATOMS: atom_id res chain seq x y z
N MET A 1 -10.84 4.38 35.48
CA MET A 1 -11.39 3.60 34.35
C MET A 1 -11.01 4.15 32.96
N ARG A 2 -10.99 5.47 32.71
CA ARG A 2 -10.61 6.02 31.39
C ARG A 2 -9.19 5.64 30.93
N ILE A 3 -8.19 5.76 31.80
CA ILE A 3 -6.78 5.46 31.46
C ILE A 3 -6.58 3.99 31.07
N LEU A 4 -7.24 3.06 31.78
CA LEU A 4 -7.15 1.63 31.48
C LEU A 4 -7.74 1.31 30.09
N LYS A 5 -8.82 1.99 29.69
CA LYS A 5 -9.43 1.86 28.35
C LYS A 5 -8.52 2.41 27.24
N VAL A 6 -7.85 3.53 27.50
CA VAL A 6 -6.89 4.12 26.53
C VAL A 6 -5.66 3.23 26.37
N LEU A 7 -5.14 2.68 27.47
CA LEU A 7 -4.00 1.76 27.45
C LEU A 7 -4.29 0.51 26.63
N THR A 8 -5.49 -0.02 26.81
CA THR A 8 -5.90 -1.26 26.17
C THR A 8 -6.15 -1.08 24.69
N LEU A 9 -6.67 0.08 24.27
CA LEU A 9 -6.74 0.47 22.86
C LEU A 9 -5.34 0.57 22.23
N LEU A 10 -4.37 1.15 22.95
CA LEU A 10 -2.99 1.33 22.48
C LEU A 10 -2.28 -0.01 22.29
N VAL A 11 -2.41 -0.93 23.24
CA VAL A 11 -1.86 -2.29 23.13
C VAL A 11 -2.55 -3.07 22.01
N PHE A 12 -3.87 -2.92 21.83
CA PHE A 12 -4.63 -3.57 20.76
C PHE A 12 -4.18 -3.10 19.37
N LEU A 13 -3.97 -1.79 19.18
CA LEU A 13 -3.43 -1.23 17.93
C LEU A 13 -2.00 -1.72 17.64
N LEU A 14 -1.18 -1.86 18.68
CA LEU A 14 0.18 -2.38 18.57
C LEU A 14 0.21 -3.86 18.16
N CYS A 15 -0.69 -4.68 18.72
CA CYS A 15 -0.85 -6.08 18.31
C CYS A 15 -1.38 -6.20 16.87
N ILE A 16 -2.27 -5.30 16.43
CA ILE A 16 -2.73 -5.32 15.03
C ILE A 16 -1.59 -5.00 14.08
N ASN A 17 -0.77 -3.98 14.40
CA ASN A 17 0.35 -3.58 13.54
C ASN A 17 1.44 -4.65 13.41
N ILE A 18 1.82 -5.32 14.52
CA ILE A 18 2.90 -6.32 14.51
C ILE A 18 2.48 -7.61 13.80
N PHE A 19 1.20 -7.98 13.86
CA PHE A 19 0.71 -9.27 13.36
C PHE A 19 -0.09 -9.18 12.06
N SER A 20 -0.18 -7.98 11.45
CA SER A 20 -0.89 -7.75 10.19
C SER A 20 -0.40 -8.56 8.97
N PRO A 21 0.87 -9.03 8.85
CA PRO A 21 1.26 -9.76 7.63
C PRO A 21 0.91 -11.25 7.62
N CYS A 22 0.69 -11.90 8.77
CA CYS A 22 0.87 -13.37 8.83
C CYS A 22 -0.36 -14.24 9.13
N TYR A 23 -1.53 -13.73 9.51
CA TYR A 23 -2.65 -14.63 9.86
C TYR A 23 -4.04 -14.12 9.49
N THR A 24 -4.90 -15.05 9.07
CA THR A 24 -6.31 -14.87 8.72
C THR A 24 -7.08 -14.15 9.83
N LYS A 25 -7.77 -13.05 9.45
CA LYS A 25 -8.38 -12.02 10.31
C LYS A 25 -9.25 -12.52 11.48
N ASN A 26 -9.80 -13.74 11.43
CA ASN A 26 -10.82 -14.18 12.38
C ASN A 26 -10.26 -14.99 13.57
N GLY A 27 -9.23 -15.82 13.36
CA GLY A 27 -8.67 -16.66 14.43
C GLY A 27 -7.81 -15.88 15.42
N PHE A 28 -7.04 -14.92 14.93
CA PHE A 28 -6.13 -14.11 15.74
C PHE A 28 -6.86 -13.16 16.69
N LEU A 29 -7.89 -12.46 16.18
CA LEU A 29 -8.69 -11.54 16.97
C LEU A 29 -9.41 -12.28 18.12
N SER A 30 -9.88 -13.51 17.89
CA SER A 30 -10.49 -14.33 18.96
C SER A 30 -9.50 -14.65 20.08
N LYS A 31 -8.28 -15.11 19.74
CA LYS A 31 -7.24 -15.43 20.73
C LYS A 31 -6.76 -14.21 21.51
N ILE A 32 -6.64 -13.04 20.86
CA ILE A 32 -6.33 -11.79 21.55
C ILE A 32 -7.46 -11.41 22.49
N LYS A 33 -8.70 -11.45 22.01
CA LYS A 33 -9.88 -11.12 22.81
C LYS A 33 -9.93 -12.01 24.06
N ASP A 34 -9.70 -13.30 23.94
CA ASP A 34 -9.73 -14.23 25.08
C ASP A 34 -8.64 -13.90 26.10
N ARG A 35 -7.39 -13.68 25.64
CA ARG A 35 -6.28 -13.29 26.53
C ARG A 35 -6.53 -11.95 27.21
N PHE A 36 -7.12 -11.01 26.49
CA PHE A 36 -7.48 -9.70 26.99
C PHE A 36 -8.56 -9.80 28.08
N THR A 37 -9.61 -10.58 27.82
CA THR A 37 -10.70 -10.80 28.77
C THR A 37 -10.19 -11.49 30.05
N MET A 38 -9.26 -12.44 29.91
CA MET A 38 -8.60 -13.10 31.05
C MET A 38 -7.73 -12.12 31.85
N PHE A 39 -7.00 -11.22 31.18
CA PHE A 39 -6.21 -10.17 31.83
C PHE A 39 -7.11 -9.19 32.58
N GLU A 40 -8.21 -8.73 31.96
CA GLU A 40 -9.17 -7.82 32.59
C GLU A 40 -9.81 -8.44 33.83
N LYS A 41 -10.20 -9.73 33.76
CA LYS A 41 -10.73 -10.47 34.91
C LYS A 41 -9.71 -10.60 36.05
N LYS A 42 -8.44 -10.86 35.73
CA LYS A 42 -7.34 -10.90 36.72
C LYS A 42 -7.04 -9.52 37.33
N MET A 43 -7.23 -8.45 36.55
CA MET A 43 -7.02 -7.09 37.02
C MET A 43 -8.18 -6.60 37.88
N LYS A 44 -9.43 -6.99 37.60
CA LYS A 44 -10.63 -6.51 38.32
C LYS A 44 -10.51 -6.62 39.85
N ASN A 45 -9.98 -7.75 40.34
CA ASN A 45 -9.88 -8.08 41.77
C ASN A 45 -8.60 -7.58 42.46
N LYS A 46 -7.71 -6.84 41.76
CA LYS A 46 -6.46 -6.32 42.36
C LYS A 46 -6.63 -4.90 42.92
N ASP A 47 -5.81 -4.57 43.91
CA ASP A 47 -5.71 -3.22 44.48
C ASP A 47 -5.29 -2.19 43.42
N ASN A 48 -5.77 -0.95 43.55
CA ASN A 48 -5.47 0.13 42.59
C ASN A 48 -3.96 0.39 42.41
N LYS A 49 -3.16 0.31 43.48
CA LYS A 49 -1.69 0.45 43.40
C LYS A 49 -1.05 -0.64 42.54
N LYS A 50 -1.48 -1.91 42.73
CA LYS A 50 -1.00 -3.06 41.94
C LYS A 50 -1.45 -2.98 40.48
N LYS A 51 -2.67 -2.50 40.22
CA LYS A 51 -3.18 -2.25 38.85
C LYS A 51 -2.31 -1.25 38.10
N ILE A 52 -1.97 -0.14 38.75
CA ILE A 52 -1.13 0.92 38.16
C ILE A 52 0.28 0.39 37.85
N LEU A 53 0.90 -0.32 38.81
CA LEU A 53 2.23 -0.90 38.63
C LEU A 53 2.30 -1.86 37.44
N ILE A 54 1.37 -2.83 37.37
CA ILE A 54 1.30 -3.79 36.25
C ILE A 54 1.08 -3.07 34.92
N SER A 55 0.20 -2.05 34.91
CA SER A 55 -0.05 -1.28 33.69
C SER A 55 1.17 -0.47 33.23
N ALA A 56 1.91 0.14 34.16
CA ALA A 56 3.12 0.89 33.86
C ALA A 56 4.22 -0.03 33.32
N SER A 57 4.39 -1.23 33.89
CA SER A 57 5.34 -2.24 33.39
C SER A 57 5.01 -2.67 31.96
N ILE A 58 3.74 -2.86 31.62
CA ILE A 58 3.30 -3.23 30.26
C ILE A 58 3.61 -2.11 29.26
N ILE A 59 3.35 -0.85 29.62
CA ILE A 59 3.68 0.30 28.77
C ILE A 59 5.19 0.39 28.56
N GLY A 60 5.97 0.26 29.65
CA GLY A 60 7.43 0.30 29.58
C GLY A 60 7.98 -0.78 28.66
N LEU A 61 7.45 -2.00 28.75
CA LEU A 61 7.83 -3.10 27.87
C LEU A 61 7.48 -2.83 26.41
N ALA A 62 6.30 -2.25 26.14
CA ALA A 62 5.85 -1.91 24.79
C ALA A 62 6.71 -0.79 24.15
N ILE A 63 7.13 0.20 24.92
CA ILE A 63 8.04 1.25 24.43
C ILE A 63 9.41 0.64 24.11
N LEU A 64 9.92 -0.23 24.98
CA LEU A 64 11.22 -0.88 24.79
C LEU A 64 11.26 -1.78 23.55
N THR A 65 10.21 -2.58 23.31
CA THR A 65 10.14 -3.43 22.12
C THR A 65 10.04 -2.62 20.83
N ASN A 66 9.31 -1.50 20.82
CA ASN A 66 9.26 -0.60 19.66
C ASN A 66 10.61 0.09 19.39
N LEU A 67 11.33 0.51 20.44
CA LEU A 67 12.68 1.07 20.30
C LEU A 67 13.66 0.04 19.72
N LEU A 68 13.65 -1.19 20.24
CA LEU A 68 14.49 -2.27 19.72
C LEU A 68 14.15 -2.61 18.27
N ALA A 69 12.86 -2.71 17.93
CA ALA A 69 12.42 -2.93 16.55
C ALA A 69 12.87 -1.80 15.61
N GLY A 70 12.80 -0.53 16.07
CA GLY A 70 13.29 0.63 15.32
C GLY A 70 14.80 0.60 15.09
N VAL A 71 15.59 0.24 16.12
CA VAL A 71 17.05 0.10 16.02
C VAL A 71 17.44 -1.04 15.08
N VAL A 72 16.77 -2.20 15.20
CA VAL A 72 16.99 -3.35 14.32
C VAL A 72 16.62 -3.00 12.88
N TYR A 73 15.48 -2.34 12.65
CA TYR A 73 15.05 -1.90 11.33
C TYR A 73 16.02 -0.87 10.72
N TYR A 74 16.50 0.08 11.52
CA TYR A 74 17.50 1.06 11.09
C TYR A 74 18.81 0.37 10.67
N ASN A 75 19.32 -0.56 11.49
CA ASN A 75 20.54 -1.31 11.18
C ASN A 75 20.35 -2.22 9.95
N PHE A 76 19.20 -2.89 9.82
CA PHE A 76 18.85 -3.67 8.64
C PHE A 76 18.84 -2.81 7.37
N ARG A 77 18.19 -1.63 7.41
CA ARG A 77 18.15 -0.70 6.29
C ARG A 77 19.53 -0.10 5.98
N LYS A 78 20.37 0.11 6.99
CA LYS A 78 21.76 0.54 6.83
C LYS A 78 22.60 -0.53 6.13
N ASN A 79 22.42 -1.80 6.47
CA ASN A 79 23.12 -2.91 5.83
C ASN A 79 22.61 -3.18 4.40
N GLN A 80 21.31 -3.02 4.12
CA GLN A 80 20.78 -3.12 2.75
C GLN A 80 21.31 -2.03 1.80
N ARG A 81 21.75 -0.86 2.31
CA ARG A 81 22.44 0.13 1.45
C ARG A 81 23.83 -0.32 0.99
N ASN A 82 24.44 -1.28 1.70
CA ASN A 82 25.76 -1.82 1.37
C ASN A 82 25.66 -3.16 0.61
N GLU A 83 24.51 -3.83 0.68
CA GLU A 83 24.17 -5.02 -0.10
C GLU A 83 23.15 -4.64 -1.17
N VAL A 84 23.57 -3.84 -2.15
CA VAL A 84 22.89 -3.85 -3.45
C VAL A 84 23.46 -5.07 -4.17
N PRO A 85 22.68 -6.14 -4.43
CA PRO A 85 23.10 -7.10 -5.44
C PRO A 85 23.28 -6.28 -6.72
N GLU A 86 24.47 -6.30 -7.31
CA GLU A 86 24.70 -5.83 -8.67
C GLU A 86 23.89 -6.73 -9.63
N LEU A 87 22.56 -6.60 -9.63
CA LEU A 87 21.79 -6.80 -10.85
C LEU A 87 22.39 -5.83 -11.86
N PRO A 88 22.73 -6.25 -13.10
CA PRO A 88 23.44 -5.39 -14.02
C PRO A 88 22.64 -4.09 -14.14
N GLN A 89 23.18 -2.97 -13.66
CA GLN A 89 22.46 -1.69 -13.59
C GLN A 89 21.88 -1.30 -14.96
N GLU A 90 22.55 -1.77 -16.01
CA GLU A 90 22.15 -1.77 -17.41
C GLU A 90 20.79 -2.45 -17.67
N GLU A 91 20.55 -3.66 -17.16
CA GLU A 91 19.32 -4.44 -17.40
C GLU A 91 18.13 -3.84 -16.68
N SER A 92 18.31 -3.41 -15.43
CA SER A 92 17.29 -2.67 -14.67
C SER A 92 16.91 -1.36 -15.37
N ARG A 93 17.89 -0.60 -15.87
CA ARG A 93 17.64 0.62 -16.66
C ARG A 93 16.91 0.33 -17.97
N ARG A 94 17.29 -0.74 -18.69
CA ARG A 94 16.62 -1.16 -19.94
C ARG A 94 15.18 -1.56 -19.67
N ARG A 95 14.92 -2.34 -18.62
CA ARG A 95 13.56 -2.72 -18.19
C ARG A 95 12.74 -1.49 -17.82
N ALA A 96 13.28 -0.58 -17.01
CA ALA A 96 12.60 0.66 -16.62
C ALA A 96 12.28 1.57 -17.82
N LYS A 97 13.19 1.66 -18.79
CA LYS A 97 12.95 2.38 -20.03
C LYS A 97 11.81 1.74 -20.83
N ALA A 98 11.84 0.43 -20.98
CA ALA A 98 10.82 -0.29 -21.74
C ALA A 98 9.43 -0.24 -21.07
N THR A 99 9.35 -0.35 -19.75
CA THR A 99 8.07 -0.18 -19.02
C THR A 99 7.53 1.25 -19.15
N LYS A 100 8.40 2.26 -19.07
CA LYS A 100 8.01 3.66 -19.32
C LYS A 100 7.46 3.85 -20.74
N GLU A 101 8.13 3.31 -21.76
CA GLU A 101 7.65 3.37 -23.14
C GLU A 101 6.26 2.74 -23.31
N ILE A 102 6.01 1.60 -22.64
CA ILE A 102 4.68 0.97 -22.66
C ILE A 102 3.64 1.89 -21.98
N ILE A 103 3.95 2.46 -20.82
CA ILE A 103 3.05 3.41 -20.13
C ILE A 103 2.71 4.59 -21.05
N ASP A 104 3.71 5.18 -21.70
CA ASP A 104 3.54 6.33 -22.58
C ASP A 104 2.69 5.97 -23.81
N GLU A 105 2.94 4.82 -24.44
CA GLU A 105 2.15 4.34 -25.59
C GLU A 105 0.69 4.06 -25.21
N ILE A 106 0.44 3.43 -24.07
CA ILE A 106 -0.91 3.18 -23.57
C ILE A 106 -1.61 4.48 -23.17
N ASN A 107 -0.91 5.44 -22.55
CA ASN A 107 -1.47 6.76 -22.24
C ASN A 107 -1.94 7.47 -23.50
N ILE A 108 -1.09 7.57 -24.53
CA ILE A 108 -1.43 8.25 -25.79
C ILE A 108 -2.66 7.61 -26.46
N LYS A 109 -2.68 6.27 -26.56
CA LYS A 109 -3.82 5.53 -27.15
C LYS A 109 -5.10 5.76 -26.35
N SER A 110 -5.02 5.64 -25.03
CA SER A 110 -6.16 5.75 -24.12
C SER A 110 -6.71 7.17 -24.06
N GLU A 111 -5.83 8.18 -24.04
CA GLU A 111 -6.20 9.59 -24.07
C GLU A 111 -6.91 9.94 -25.38
N LYS A 112 -6.40 9.49 -26.53
CA LYS A 112 -7.03 9.71 -27.83
C LYS A 112 -8.43 9.08 -27.91
N GLN A 113 -8.60 7.87 -27.36
CA GLN A 113 -9.91 7.22 -27.27
C GLN A 113 -10.85 8.00 -26.34
N MET A 114 -10.36 8.43 -25.17
CA MET A 114 -11.12 9.21 -24.20
C MET A 114 -11.54 10.56 -24.80
N ALA A 115 -10.66 11.25 -25.53
CA ALA A 115 -10.95 12.52 -26.18
C ALA A 115 -12.11 12.39 -27.18
N ARG A 116 -12.11 11.32 -27.99
CA ARG A 116 -13.21 10.99 -28.91
C ARG A 116 -14.52 10.77 -28.16
N ASN A 117 -14.49 10.02 -27.07
CA ASN A 117 -15.68 9.77 -26.26
C ASN A 117 -16.23 11.07 -25.65
N PHE A 118 -15.37 11.88 -25.05
CA PHE A 118 -15.75 13.16 -24.45
C PHE A 118 -16.38 14.11 -25.47
N ARG A 119 -15.87 14.16 -26.71
CA ARG A 119 -16.49 14.94 -27.80
C ARG A 119 -17.90 14.48 -28.14
N MET A 120 -18.16 13.18 -28.07
CA MET A 120 -19.48 12.60 -28.30
C MET A 120 -20.44 12.79 -27.11
N GLY A 121 -20.02 13.52 -26.06
CA GLY A 121 -20.78 13.70 -24.82
C GLY A 121 -20.65 12.53 -23.85
N ASN A 122 -19.80 11.54 -24.15
CA ASN A 122 -19.58 10.37 -23.33
C ASN A 122 -18.30 10.55 -22.50
N GLU A 123 -18.42 10.97 -21.24
CA GLU A 123 -17.29 11.18 -20.31
C GLU A 123 -16.71 9.86 -19.75
N ILE A 124 -16.50 8.89 -20.63
CA ILE A 124 -16.10 7.53 -20.27
C ILE A 124 -14.58 7.43 -20.25
N ILE A 125 -14.04 7.16 -19.05
CA ILE A 125 -12.64 6.76 -18.84
C ILE A 125 -12.50 5.26 -19.18
N PRO A 126 -11.40 4.82 -19.84
CA PRO A 126 -11.13 3.40 -20.10
C PRO A 126 -11.22 2.52 -18.86
N ARG A 127 -11.66 1.27 -19.00
CA ARG A 127 -11.81 0.35 -17.85
C ARG A 127 -10.47 -0.25 -17.43
N LEU A 128 -10.32 -0.56 -16.14
CA LEU A 128 -9.08 -1.17 -15.61
C LEU A 128 -8.65 -2.41 -16.38
N LYS A 129 -9.62 -3.29 -16.69
CA LYS A 129 -9.38 -4.49 -17.46
C LYS A 129 -8.79 -4.19 -18.85
N GLU A 130 -9.28 -3.17 -19.54
CA GLU A 130 -8.83 -2.79 -20.88
C GLU A 130 -7.39 -2.26 -20.85
N VAL A 131 -7.07 -1.42 -19.86
CA VAL A 131 -5.71 -0.90 -19.66
C VAL A 131 -4.74 -2.03 -19.31
N MET A 132 -5.09 -2.91 -18.35
CA MET A 132 -4.25 -4.04 -17.97
C MET A 132 -3.99 -4.99 -19.15
N THR A 133 -5.03 -5.32 -19.93
CA THR A 133 -4.89 -6.15 -21.13
C THR A 133 -4.03 -5.47 -22.19
N SER A 134 -4.13 -4.14 -22.36
CA SER A 134 -3.30 -3.41 -23.31
C SER A 134 -1.83 -3.40 -22.91
N ILE A 135 -1.54 -3.22 -21.62
CA ILE A 135 -0.19 -3.32 -21.05
C ILE A 135 0.38 -4.73 -21.26
N GLU A 136 -0.41 -5.77 -20.98
CA GLU A 136 0.00 -7.16 -21.17
C GLU A 136 0.34 -7.45 -22.64
N ASN A 137 -0.48 -6.94 -23.58
CA ASN A 137 -0.26 -7.11 -25.00
C ASN A 137 1.01 -6.37 -25.50
N GLU A 138 1.24 -5.14 -25.08
CA GLU A 138 2.46 -4.39 -25.42
C GLU A 138 3.71 -5.01 -24.78
N GLY A 139 3.59 -5.53 -23.54
CA GLY A 139 4.63 -6.31 -22.88
C GLY A 139 5.04 -7.54 -23.69
N LYS A 140 4.06 -8.34 -24.14
CA LYS A 140 4.30 -9.50 -25.02
C LYS A 140 4.95 -9.12 -26.33
N LYS A 141 4.49 -8.05 -26.99
CA LYS A 141 5.04 -7.56 -28.26
C LYS A 141 6.50 -7.12 -28.13
N LYS A 142 6.86 -6.47 -27.01
CA LYS A 142 8.24 -6.06 -26.70
C LYS A 142 9.08 -7.18 -26.08
N LYS A 143 8.55 -8.41 -25.97
CA LYS A 143 9.20 -9.57 -25.33
C LYS A 143 9.66 -9.27 -23.89
N LEU A 144 8.91 -8.45 -23.16
CA LEU A 144 9.11 -8.23 -21.73
C LEU A 144 8.29 -9.22 -20.92
N ASP A 145 8.95 -9.87 -19.97
CA ASP A 145 8.30 -10.70 -18.96
C ASP A 145 7.77 -9.80 -17.83
N LEU A 146 6.55 -9.28 -18.04
CA LEU A 146 5.85 -8.44 -17.07
C LEU A 146 5.13 -9.31 -16.04
N THR A 147 5.45 -9.11 -14.76
CA THR A 147 4.72 -9.74 -13.67
C THR A 147 3.35 -9.10 -13.47
N LYS A 148 2.49 -9.73 -12.67
CA LYS A 148 1.20 -9.13 -12.30
C LYS A 148 1.37 -7.80 -11.54
N ASP A 149 2.41 -7.70 -10.72
CA ASP A 149 2.71 -6.49 -9.96
C ASP A 149 3.19 -5.37 -10.90
N ASP A 150 4.05 -5.69 -11.89
CA ASP A 150 4.45 -4.73 -12.93
C ASP A 150 3.22 -4.17 -13.67
N ILE A 151 2.30 -5.05 -14.08
CA ILE A 151 1.08 -4.64 -14.80
C ILE A 151 0.20 -3.77 -13.90
N ALA A 152 0.06 -4.11 -12.62
CA ALA A 152 -0.73 -3.33 -11.67
C ALA A 152 -0.15 -1.93 -11.45
N ASP A 153 1.17 -1.83 -11.27
CA ASP A 153 1.87 -0.56 -11.09
C ASP A 153 1.76 0.32 -12.35
N MET A 154 2.03 -0.26 -13.52
CA MET A 154 1.89 0.45 -14.80
C MET A 154 0.44 0.93 -15.01
N SER A 155 -0.55 0.09 -14.68
CA SER A 155 -1.97 0.46 -14.77
C SER A 155 -2.30 1.63 -13.86
N TYR A 156 -1.79 1.63 -12.63
CA TYR A 156 -1.99 2.74 -11.70
C TYR A 156 -1.50 4.08 -12.28
N PHE A 157 -0.31 4.11 -12.89
CA PHE A 157 0.22 5.32 -13.52
C PHE A 157 -0.64 5.79 -14.70
N VAL A 158 -1.08 4.87 -15.55
CA VAL A 158 -1.98 5.19 -16.68
C VAL A 158 -3.30 5.77 -16.15
N PHE A 159 -3.94 5.12 -15.18
CA PHE A 159 -5.20 5.59 -14.60
C PHE A 159 -5.09 6.95 -13.95
N LYS A 160 -4.02 7.16 -13.17
CA LYS A 160 -3.77 8.44 -12.53
C LYS A 160 -3.72 9.58 -13.55
N ASN A 161 -3.04 9.36 -14.67
CA ASN A 161 -2.93 10.35 -15.75
C ASN A 161 -4.27 10.57 -16.44
N LEU A 162 -4.94 9.51 -16.88
CA LEU A 162 -6.24 9.61 -17.55
C LEU A 162 -7.30 10.27 -16.67
N PHE A 163 -7.34 9.95 -15.38
CA PHE A 163 -8.24 10.58 -14.43
C PHE A 163 -7.98 12.09 -14.33
N HIS A 164 -6.71 12.50 -14.20
CA HIS A 164 -6.37 13.92 -14.11
C HIS A 164 -6.74 14.70 -15.39
N ILE A 165 -6.51 14.11 -16.56
CA ILE A 165 -6.91 14.68 -17.84
C ILE A 165 -8.43 14.79 -17.94
N SER A 166 -9.16 13.73 -17.55
CA SER A 166 -10.63 13.71 -17.58
C SER A 166 -11.23 14.84 -16.74
N GLU A 167 -10.70 15.07 -15.53
CA GLU A 167 -11.17 16.14 -14.64
C GLU A 167 -10.85 17.53 -15.20
N THR A 168 -9.73 17.66 -15.94
CA THR A 168 -9.35 18.89 -16.62
C THR A 168 -10.30 19.20 -17.78
N TRP A 169 -10.65 18.20 -18.59
CA TRP A 169 -11.57 18.34 -19.72
C TRP A 169 -13.02 18.59 -19.27
N LYS A 170 -13.48 17.98 -18.18
CA LYS A 170 -14.81 18.28 -17.62
C LYS A 170 -14.96 19.76 -17.23
N LYS A 171 -13.90 20.34 -16.64
CA LYS A 171 -13.88 21.76 -16.25
C LYS A 171 -13.71 22.68 -17.45
N ASN A 172 -12.92 22.26 -18.44
CA ASN A 172 -12.59 23.05 -19.62
C ASN A 172 -12.71 22.19 -20.89
N PRO A 173 -13.93 22.01 -21.45
CA PRO A 173 -14.14 21.17 -22.62
C PRO A 173 -13.39 21.63 -23.88
N THR A 174 -12.97 22.90 -23.94
CA THR A 174 -12.16 23.45 -25.04
C THR A 174 -10.75 22.87 -25.11
N LEU A 175 -10.28 22.22 -24.04
CA LEU A 175 -8.95 21.60 -23.97
C LEU A 175 -8.90 20.17 -24.52
N ILE A 176 -10.03 19.62 -25.00
CA ILE A 176 -10.08 18.26 -25.54
C ILE A 176 -9.35 18.23 -26.92
N PRO A 177 -8.27 17.45 -27.13
CA PRO A 177 -7.40 17.49 -28.33
C PRO A 177 -8.05 16.97 -29.61
N ILE A 178 -8.05 17.75 -30.70
CA ILE A 178 -8.89 17.55 -31.90
C ILE A 178 -8.51 16.32 -32.75
N ASP A 179 -7.28 15.80 -32.63
CA ASP A 179 -6.69 14.83 -33.57
C ASP A 179 -6.70 13.35 -33.13
#